data_AF-A0A959EJY8-F1
#
_entry.id   AF-A0A959EJY8-F1
#
_cell.length_a   1.000
_cell.length_b   1.000
_cell.length_c   1.000
_cell.angle_alpha   90.00
_cell.angle_beta   90.00
_cell.angle_gamma   90.00
#
_symmetry.space_group_name_H-M   'P 1'
#
loop_
_entity.id
_entity.type
_entity.pdbx_description
1 polymer ?
#
loop_
_entity_poly.entity_id
_entity_poly.type
_entity_poly.pdbx_seq_one_letter_code
_entity_poly.pdbx_strand_id
1 'polypeptide(L)'
;RNLAEGIFNVQGRAQYLTNGQWLDAALWEPANQSLPERQIQFNSKAYFELLENEPESAAFLSLGRNVRFVLNGVIWEITES
;
A
#
# COMPACT_ATOMS: atom_id res chain seq x y z
N ARG A 1 -5.52 5.45 -24.73
CA ARG A 1 -5.04 5.27 -23.35
C ARG A 1 -5.72 4.00 -22.84
N ASN A 2 -4.95 2.93 -22.64
CA ASN A 2 -5.47 1.59 -22.36
C ASN A 2 -5.71 1.46 -20.85
N LEU A 3 -6.88 0.96 -20.42
CA LEU A 3 -7.25 0.84 -19.00
C LEU A 3 -6.47 -0.25 -18.24
N ALA A 4 -5.63 -1.02 -18.95
CA ALA A 4 -4.92 -2.18 -18.42
C ALA A 4 -3.59 -1.88 -17.70
N GLU A 5 -3.06 -0.65 -17.77
CA GLU A 5 -1.74 -0.32 -17.19
C GLU A 5 -1.79 0.13 -15.72
N GLY A 6 -2.98 0.31 -15.14
CA GLY A 6 -3.14 0.96 -13.83
C GLY A 6 -3.95 0.20 -12.79
N ILE A 7 -4.21 -1.10 -12.98
CA ILE A 7 -4.92 -1.94 -12.00
C ILE A 7 -4.17 -3.26 -11.80
N PHE A 8 -3.83 -3.59 -10.55
CA PHE A 8 -3.20 -4.85 -10.18
C PHE A 8 -4.00 -5.55 -9.08
N ASN A 9 -3.93 -6.88 -8.98
CA ASN A 9 -4.56 -7.61 -7.87
C ASN A 9 -3.51 -8.01 -6.84
N VAL A 10 -3.70 -7.59 -5.59
CA VAL A 10 -2.91 -8.04 -4.44
C VAL A 10 -3.85 -8.64 -3.43
N GLN A 11 -3.63 -9.92 -3.09
CA GLN A 11 -4.42 -10.64 -2.08
C GLN A 11 -5.94 -10.54 -2.30
N GLY A 12 -6.39 -10.61 -3.55
CA GLY A 12 -7.82 -10.50 -3.89
C GLY A 12 -8.36 -9.07 -3.94
N ARG A 13 -7.56 -8.05 -3.61
CA ARG A 13 -7.95 -6.63 -3.64
C ARG A 13 -7.37 -5.91 -4.85
N ALA A 14 -8.18 -5.08 -5.50
CA ALA A 14 -7.73 -4.24 -6.59
C ALA A 14 -6.82 -3.11 -6.07
N GLN A 15 -5.71 -2.86 -6.76
CA GLN A 15 -4.76 -1.79 -6.51
C GLN A 15 -4.77 -0.86 -7.71
N TYR A 16 -4.92 0.44 -7.49
CA TYR A 16 -5.07 1.43 -8.55
C TYR A 16 -3.83 2.34 -8.61
N LEU A 17 -3.20 2.45 -9.77
CA LEU A 17 -2.12 3.41 -9.99
C LEU A 17 -2.73 4.79 -10.30
N THR A 18 -2.68 5.69 -9.32
CA THR A 18 -3.22 7.05 -9.43
C THR A 18 -2.09 8.04 -9.15
N ASN A 19 -1.81 8.94 -10.10
CA ASN A 19 -0.79 9.98 -9.97
C ASN A 19 0.60 9.45 -9.52
N GLY A 20 0.97 8.23 -9.92
CA GLY A 20 2.26 7.62 -9.55
C GLY A 20 2.29 6.95 -8.17
N GLN A 21 1.15 6.88 -7.47
CA GLN A 21 0.97 6.13 -6.21
C GLN A 21 0.02 4.95 -6.43
N TRP A 22 0.38 3.79 -5.89
CA TRP A 22 -0.53 2.63 -5.83
C TRP A 22 -1.46 2.76 -4.63
N LEU A 23 -2.77 2.62 -4.88
CA LEU A 23 -3.81 2.75 -3.86
C LEU A 23 -4.64 1.47 -3.77
N ASP A 24 -4.72 0.92 -2.57
CA ASP A 24 -5.53 -0.26 -2.27
C ASP A 24 -7.04 0.06 -2.21
N ALA A 25 -7.86 -0.75 -2.88
CA ALA A 25 -9.33 -0.65 -2.85
C ALA A 25 -9.91 -0.60 -1.42
N ALA A 26 -9.23 -1.22 -0.45
CA ALA A 26 -9.65 -1.20 0.95
C ALA A 26 -9.65 0.20 1.59
N LEU A 27 -8.90 1.17 1.05
CA LEU A 27 -8.84 2.55 1.57
C LEU A 27 -10.19 3.28 1.51
N TRP A 28 -11.08 2.86 0.61
CA TRP A 28 -12.39 3.49 0.43
C TRP A 28 -13.50 2.85 1.28
N GLU A 29 -13.21 1.74 1.95
CA GLU A 29 -14.19 1.09 2.82
C GLU A 29 -14.49 1.97 4.05
N PRO A 30 -15.77 2.23 4.38
CA PRO A 30 -16.13 3.09 5.53
C PRO A 30 -15.51 2.64 6.85
N ALA A 31 -15.36 1.33 7.07
CA ALA A 31 -14.75 0.76 8.27
C ALA A 31 -13.25 1.09 8.39
N ASN A 32 -12.57 1.38 7.29
CA ASN A 32 -11.13 1.63 7.27
C ASN A 32 -10.77 3.12 7.38
N GLN A 33 -11.74 4.03 7.24
CA GLN A 33 -11.49 5.48 7.25
C GLN A 33 -11.00 6.02 8.59
N SER A 34 -11.21 5.29 9.69
CA SER A 34 -10.78 5.68 11.04
C SER A 34 -9.55 4.89 11.53
N LEU A 35 -8.93 4.07 10.69
CA LEU A 35 -7.75 3.31 11.09
C LEU A 35 -6.56 4.24 11.30
N PRO A 36 -5.64 3.90 12.23
CA PRO A 36 -4.40 4.63 12.37
C PRO A 36 -3.57 4.55 11.09
N GLU A 37 -2.91 5.66 10.76
CA GLU A 37 -2.03 5.79 9.59
C GLU A 37 -0.56 5.82 10.02
N ARG A 38 0.29 5.10 9.27
CA ARG A 38 1.74 5.08 9.46
C ARG A 38 2.44 5.35 8.13
N GLN A 39 3.13 6.47 8.07
CA GLN A 39 3.97 6.82 6.93
C GLN A 39 5.39 6.30 7.17
N ILE A 40 5.96 5.62 6.16
CA ILE A 40 7.30 5.06 6.17
C ILE A 40 8.02 5.47 4.89
N GLN A 41 9.27 5.90 5.02
CA GLN A 41 10.10 6.15 3.85
C GLN A 41 10.53 4.82 3.21
N PHE A 42 10.41 4.71 1.89
CA PHE A 42 10.89 3.58 1.11
C PHE A 42 12.37 3.31 1.39
N ASN A 43 12.74 2.03 1.50
CA ASN A 43 14.12 1.61 1.77
C ASN A 43 14.73 2.14 3.08
N SER A 44 13.90 2.63 4.01
CA SER A 44 14.32 3.00 5.37
C SER A 44 14.39 1.79 6.30
N LYS A 45 14.96 1.97 7.49
CA LYS A 45 14.93 0.95 8.55
C LYS A 45 13.50 0.49 8.86
N ALA A 46 12.57 1.43 8.97
CA ALA A 46 11.16 1.14 9.26
C ALA A 46 10.47 0.34 8.12
N TYR A 47 10.90 0.52 6.87
CA TYR A 47 10.41 -0.27 5.74
C TYR A 47 10.81 -1.75 5.87
N PHE A 48 12.06 -2.01 6.27
CA PHE A 48 12.52 -3.39 6.51
C PHE A 48 11.91 -3.99 7.78
N GLU A 49 11.75 -3.20 8.85
CA GLU A 49 11.03 -3.62 10.05
C GLU A 49 9.56 -3.97 9.75
N LEU A 50 8.91 -3.26 8.81
CA LEU A 50 7.57 -3.62 8.34
C LEU A 50 7.57 -4.98 7.63
N LEU A 51 8.53 -5.24 6.74
CA LEU A 51 8.65 -6.54 6.06
C LEU A 51 8.92 -7.69 7.03
N GLU A 52 9.69 -7.44 8.09
CA GLU A 52 9.99 -8.44 9.12
C GLU A 52 8.79 -8.73 10.02
N ASN A 53 8.11 -7.68 10.50
CA ASN A 53 7.01 -7.82 11.45
C ASN A 53 5.67 -8.18 10.79
N GLU A 54 5.46 -7.74 9.54
CA GLU A 54 4.23 -7.94 8.78
C GLU A 54 4.57 -8.48 7.38
N PRO A 55 4.99 -9.76 7.23
CA PRO A 55 5.47 -10.29 5.95
C PRO A 55 4.44 -10.22 4.80
N GLU A 56 3.14 -10.20 5.12
CA GLU A 56 2.06 -10.01 4.16
C GLU A 56 2.13 -8.66 3.43
N SER A 57 2.79 -7.66 4.02
CA SER A 57 3.04 -6.35 3.41
C SER A 57 3.84 -6.47 2.10
N ALA A 58 4.70 -7.49 1.97
CA ALA A 58 5.60 -7.66 0.82
C ALA A 58 4.86 -7.63 -0.52
N ALA A 59 3.64 -8.17 -0.58
CA ALA A 59 2.84 -8.17 -1.80
C ALA A 59 2.44 -6.75 -2.25
N PHE A 60 2.08 -5.87 -1.31
CA PHE A 60 1.78 -4.46 -1.59
C PHE A 60 3.06 -3.67 -1.89
N LEU A 61 4.11 -3.89 -1.10
CA LEU A 61 5.39 -3.21 -1.25
C LEU A 61 6.10 -3.53 -2.59
N SER A 62 5.78 -4.68 -3.19
CA SER A 62 6.30 -5.06 -4.51
C SER A 62 5.78 -4.19 -5.67
N LEU A 63 4.68 -3.44 -5.47
CA LEU A 63 4.07 -2.60 -6.51
C LEU A 63 4.92 -1.37 -6.84
N GLY A 64 5.72 -0.88 -5.89
CA GLY A 64 6.61 0.25 -6.14
C GLY A 64 7.04 0.99 -4.88
N ARG A 65 7.56 2.20 -5.10
CA ARG A 65 8.14 3.05 -4.05
C ARG A 65 7.14 4.00 -3.41
N ASN A 66 5.97 4.17 -4.02
CA ASN A 66 4.86 4.98 -3.55
C ASN A 66 3.59 4.11 -3.50
N VAL A 67 3.24 3.61 -2.32
CA VAL A 67 2.14 2.66 -2.13
C VAL A 67 1.39 2.99 -0.85
N ARG A 68 0.05 2.98 -0.89
CA ARG A 68 -0.82 3.12 0.27
C ARG A 68 -1.79 1.95 0.35
N PHE A 69 -1.80 1.23 1.47
CA PHE A 69 -2.57 0.00 1.63
C PHE A 69 -3.02 -0.24 3.08
N VAL A 70 -4.07 -1.05 3.24
CA VAL A 70 -4.57 -1.45 4.56
C VAL A 70 -4.02 -2.83 4.94
N LEU A 71 -3.41 -2.97 6.10
CA LEU A 71 -2.96 -4.26 6.62
C LEU A 71 -3.07 -4.28 8.15
N ASN A 72 -3.67 -5.33 8.70
CA ASN A 72 -3.79 -5.57 10.16
C ASN A 72 -4.32 -4.36 10.94
N GLY A 73 -5.34 -3.68 10.39
CA GLY A 73 -5.99 -2.53 11.03
C GLY A 73 -5.15 -1.26 11.01
N VAL A 74 -4.16 -1.15 10.12
CA VAL A 74 -3.32 0.03 9.93
C VAL A 74 -3.34 0.42 8.45
N ILE A 75 -3.43 1.72 8.18
CA ILE A 75 -3.14 2.28 6.86
C ILE A 75 -1.63 2.53 6.80
N TRP A 76 -0.95 1.84 5.90
CA TRP A 76 0.47 2.05 5.63
C TRP A 76 0.64 2.93 4.41
N GLU A 77 1.44 3.99 4.52
CA GLU A 77 1.82 4.84 3.40
C GLU A 77 3.34 4.80 3.22
N ILE A 78 3.78 4.30 2.08
CA ILE A 78 5.19 4.26 1.70
C ILE A 78 5.46 5.36 0.71
N THR A 79 6.46 6.21 0.98
CA THR A 79 6.88 7.30 0.09
C THR A 79 8.38 7.26 -0.16
N GLU A 80 8.83 7.64 -1.37
CA GLU A 80 10.26 7.71 -1.71
C GLU A 80 11.00 8.85 -0.97
N SER A 81 10.27 9.90 -0.57
CA SER A 81 10.79 11.07 0.18
C SER A 81 9.70 11.73 1.01
#